data_AF-A0A1G9IIY5-F1
#
_entry.id   AF-A0A1G9IIY5-F1
#
_cell.length_a   1.000
_cell.length_b   1.000
_cell.length_c   1.000
_cell.angle_alpha   90.00
_cell.angle_beta   90.00
_cell.angle_gamma   90.00
#
_symmetry.space_group_name_H-M   'P 1'
#
loop_
_entity.id
_entity.type
_entity.pdbx_description
1 polymer ?
#
loop_
_entity_poly.entity_id
_entity_poly.type
_entity_poly.pdbx_seq_one_letter_code
_entity_poly.pdbx_strand_id
1 'polypeptide(L)'
;MKHTRIFYLFILTSVMACNSSVKEKKEVKTLADYHIPKVVTADIEAGIKANIAKKVAEGGGYFQMTTEDKELRLQLVRVHTEYLSNLGPRSHFACVDLADVSGDVYDVDFFLEGDPGSMTVTETTLHKLNGKPFYTWKQRKDKTWYRMPIQNASSDLLGVIEGEDKFDFHYEVTLPEITAAAKIWIPVPQSDRFQTVELLTIETPVEHQIITEKYYGNSILYMELSPEQSGKKLELVYNVERKEKKPYEEDASPTRYLDPSLLMPVGDRFQILADSIIGNKRNEGTIMQARALYDYVIDNMRYLKAGKYGTGDAVYACDALTGNCTEFHSLFISLARSAGIPSRFAVGASIPSDRNEGGIDGYHCWAEFYAEGKWWPVDISEANKYTALATYYFGRHPANRIEFTRGRDLKIEPGPHSGPINFLAYPVMEIGETPAFPKTFFSFRRKVDKKIR
;
A
#
# COMPACT_ATOMS: atom_id res chain seq x y z
N MET A 1 -109.65 37.55 23.83
CA MET A 1 -109.73 37.79 25.30
C MET A 1 -108.59 37.06 25.97
N LYS A 2 -108.01 37.69 26.99
CA LYS A 2 -106.90 37.25 27.86
C LYS A 2 -106.98 35.76 28.21
N HIS A 3 -105.84 35.07 28.34
CA HIS A 3 -105.48 34.37 29.58
C HIS A 3 -104.02 33.85 29.59
N THR A 4 -103.43 34.09 30.75
CA THR A 4 -102.20 33.61 31.39
C THR A 4 -101.94 32.11 31.25
N ARG A 5 -100.67 31.70 31.13
CA ARG A 5 -100.10 30.55 31.86
C ARG A 5 -98.57 30.49 31.75
N ILE A 6 -97.94 30.48 32.92
CA ILE A 6 -96.51 30.28 33.18
C ILE A 6 -96.21 28.78 33.08
N PHE A 7 -95.15 28.39 32.35
CA PHE A 7 -94.63 27.02 32.35
C PHE A 7 -93.22 27.02 32.94
N TYR A 8 -93.08 26.29 34.06
CA TYR A 8 -91.81 25.85 34.63
C TYR A 8 -91.20 24.75 33.75
N LEU A 9 -89.90 24.82 33.46
CA LEU A 9 -89.15 23.70 32.90
C LEU A 9 -88.06 23.29 33.90
N PHE A 10 -88.28 22.13 34.54
CA PHE A 10 -87.31 21.38 35.33
C PHE A 10 -86.28 20.75 34.37
N ILE A 11 -84.99 21.00 34.55
CA ILE A 11 -83.92 20.23 33.89
C ILE A 11 -83.06 19.58 34.97
N LEU A 12 -82.98 18.26 34.85
CA LEU A 12 -82.35 17.28 35.73
C LEU A 12 -80.81 17.41 35.67
N THR A 13 -80.18 17.54 36.83
CA THR A 13 -78.72 17.56 37.02
C THR A 13 -78.13 16.15 36.92
N SER A 14 -77.24 15.91 35.97
CA SER A 14 -76.35 14.74 35.95
C SER A 14 -74.95 15.15 36.45
N VAL A 15 -74.51 14.49 37.51
CA VAL A 15 -73.18 14.65 38.13
C VAL A 15 -72.17 13.84 37.33
N MET A 16 -71.23 14.50 36.65
CA MET A 16 -69.98 13.88 36.21
C MET A 16 -68.88 14.25 37.20
N ALA A 17 -68.33 13.25 37.87
CA ALA A 17 -67.20 13.37 38.77
C ALA A 17 -65.90 13.61 37.98
N CYS A 18 -65.33 14.80 38.11
CA CYS A 18 -63.93 15.07 37.75
C CYS A 18 -63.07 14.93 39.01
N ASN A 19 -62.30 13.85 39.08
CA ASN A 19 -61.28 13.65 40.11
C ASN A 19 -60.04 14.46 39.71
N SER A 20 -59.70 15.49 40.49
CA SER A 20 -58.52 16.32 40.27
C SER A 20 -57.26 15.55 40.70
N SER A 21 -56.57 14.93 39.74
CA SER A 21 -55.19 14.50 39.94
C SER A 21 -54.23 15.67 39.66
N VAL A 22 -53.41 15.99 40.66
CA VAL A 22 -52.31 16.96 40.55
C VAL A 22 -51.32 16.43 39.51
N LYS A 23 -51.18 17.14 38.38
CA LYS A 23 -50.06 16.92 37.45
C LYS A 23 -48.80 17.54 38.06
N GLU A 24 -47.93 16.72 38.61
CA GLU A 24 -46.51 17.08 38.75
C GLU A 24 -45.96 17.42 37.36
N LYS A 25 -45.54 18.68 37.19
CA LYS A 25 -44.68 19.05 36.06
C LYS A 25 -43.33 18.38 36.31
N LYS A 26 -43.06 17.27 35.62
CA LYS A 26 -41.67 16.85 35.38
C LYS A 26 -41.00 17.98 34.59
N GLU A 27 -40.03 18.65 35.20
CA GLU A 27 -39.06 19.47 34.48
C GLU A 27 -38.43 18.62 33.38
N VAL A 28 -38.70 18.97 32.12
CA VAL A 28 -37.98 18.41 30.99
C VAL A 28 -36.63 19.10 30.97
N LYS A 29 -35.61 18.42 31.51
CA LYS A 29 -34.22 18.85 31.37
C LYS A 29 -33.90 18.97 29.88
N THR A 30 -33.43 20.15 29.48
CA THR A 30 -32.95 20.40 28.13
C THR A 30 -31.57 19.78 27.95
N LEU A 31 -31.10 19.57 26.71
CA LEU A 31 -29.73 19.11 26.43
C LEU A 31 -28.66 20.01 27.08
N ALA A 32 -29.00 21.26 27.44
CA ALA A 32 -28.12 22.19 28.14
C ALA A 32 -27.95 21.89 29.65
N ASP A 33 -28.82 21.06 30.24
CA ASP A 33 -28.77 20.70 31.67
C ASP A 33 -27.83 19.51 31.96
N TYR A 34 -27.37 18.84 30.90
CA TYR A 34 -26.31 17.83 31.01
C TYR A 34 -24.97 18.51 30.73
N HIS A 35 -24.10 18.56 31.74
CA HIS A 35 -22.71 18.96 31.57
C HIS A 35 -21.97 17.88 30.76
N ILE A 36 -22.12 17.93 29.43
CA ILE A 36 -21.47 17.01 28.49
C ILE A 36 -20.05 17.55 28.24
N PRO A 37 -19.00 16.80 28.61
CA PRO A 37 -17.64 17.21 28.35
C PRO A 37 -17.41 17.37 26.85
N LYS A 38 -16.67 18.42 26.47
CA LYS A 38 -16.26 18.59 25.07
C LYS A 38 -15.23 17.51 24.73
N VAL A 39 -15.63 16.56 23.88
CA VAL A 39 -14.75 15.48 23.41
C VAL A 39 -13.92 15.98 22.24
N VAL A 40 -12.59 15.84 22.33
CA VAL A 40 -11.65 16.13 21.23
C VAL A 40 -11.14 14.83 20.58
N THR A 41 -10.55 14.93 19.38
CA THR A 41 -10.06 13.77 18.62
C THR A 41 -9.08 12.89 19.43
N ALA A 42 -8.24 13.49 20.26
CA ALA A 42 -7.33 12.77 21.16
C ALA A 42 -8.08 11.90 22.20
N ASP A 43 -9.23 12.34 22.70
CA ASP A 43 -10.04 11.56 23.65
C ASP A 43 -10.66 10.34 22.98
N ILE A 44 -11.12 10.49 21.73
CA ILE A 44 -11.67 9.40 20.91
C ILE A 44 -10.57 8.38 20.59
N GLU A 45 -9.39 8.85 20.18
CA GLU A 45 -8.23 8.01 19.90
C GLU A 45 -7.82 7.19 21.14
N ALA A 46 -7.72 7.84 22.31
CA ALA A 46 -7.41 7.17 23.55
C ALA A 46 -8.49 6.15 23.93
N GLY A 47 -9.77 6.51 23.76
CA GLY A 47 -10.91 5.63 24.04
C GLY A 47 -10.89 4.36 23.18
N ILE A 48 -10.68 4.49 21.86
CA ILE A 48 -10.64 3.32 20.99
C ILE A 48 -9.40 2.45 21.24
N LYS A 49 -8.23 3.04 21.46
CA LYS A 49 -7.02 2.28 21.81
C LYS A 49 -7.20 1.50 23.11
N ALA A 50 -7.79 2.11 24.14
CA ALA A 50 -8.07 1.44 25.41
C ALA A 50 -9.06 0.28 25.24
N ASN A 51 -10.10 0.46 24.41
CA ASN A 51 -11.05 -0.60 24.11
C ASN A 51 -10.39 -1.79 23.42
N ILE A 52 -9.62 -1.53 22.35
CA ILE A 52 -8.90 -2.57 21.61
C ILE A 52 -7.90 -3.27 22.52
N ALA A 53 -7.12 -2.54 23.32
CA ALA A 53 -6.17 -3.13 24.27
C ALA A 53 -6.86 -4.06 25.30
N LYS A 54 -8.02 -3.66 25.81
CA LYS A 54 -8.84 -4.50 26.70
C LYS A 54 -9.28 -5.79 25.98
N LYS A 55 -9.76 -5.67 24.74
CA LYS A 55 -10.19 -6.83 23.92
C LYS A 55 -9.04 -7.76 23.56
N VAL A 56 -7.86 -7.20 23.28
CA VAL A 56 -6.61 -7.94 23.06
C VAL A 56 -6.22 -8.74 24.32
N ALA A 57 -6.32 -8.12 25.50
CA ALA A 57 -6.04 -8.80 26.77
C ALA A 57 -7.04 -9.93 27.07
N GLU A 58 -8.33 -9.72 26.77
CA GLU A 58 -9.38 -10.75 26.87
C GLU A 58 -9.17 -11.89 25.84
N GLY A 59 -8.67 -11.57 24.64
CA GLY A 59 -8.52 -12.47 23.50
C GLY A 59 -7.17 -13.17 23.36
N GLY A 60 -6.38 -13.26 24.43
CA GLY A 60 -5.10 -13.98 24.42
C GLY A 60 -3.99 -13.30 23.61
N GLY A 61 -3.97 -11.96 23.59
CA GLY A 61 -2.95 -11.15 22.91
C GLY A 61 -3.33 -10.71 21.49
N TYR A 62 -4.57 -10.98 21.06
CA TYR A 62 -5.10 -10.54 19.76
C TYR A 62 -6.52 -10.00 19.91
N PHE A 63 -6.86 -9.00 19.09
CA PHE A 63 -8.24 -8.57 18.93
C PHE A 63 -8.95 -9.62 18.08
N GLN A 64 -9.90 -10.35 18.68
CA GLN A 64 -10.65 -11.39 18.00
C GLN A 64 -11.92 -10.82 17.36
N MET A 65 -12.14 -11.08 16.08
CA MET A 65 -13.34 -10.66 15.36
C MET A 65 -13.86 -11.78 14.47
N THR A 66 -15.14 -12.11 14.56
CA THR A 66 -15.78 -13.09 13.68
C THR A 66 -16.39 -12.39 12.48
N THR A 67 -16.04 -12.81 11.26
CA THR A 67 -16.72 -12.44 10.02
C THR A 67 -17.60 -13.61 9.54
N GLU A 68 -18.40 -13.41 8.48
CA GLU A 68 -19.26 -14.47 7.93
C GLU A 68 -18.48 -15.74 7.54
N ASP A 69 -17.20 -15.60 7.16
CA ASP A 69 -16.39 -16.69 6.60
C ASP A 69 -15.29 -17.21 7.54
N LYS A 70 -14.84 -16.44 8.53
CA LYS A 70 -13.70 -16.80 9.38
C LYS A 70 -13.60 -16.03 10.69
N GLU A 71 -12.87 -16.60 11.64
CA GLU A 71 -12.42 -15.92 12.84
C GLU A 71 -11.05 -15.25 12.60
N LEU A 72 -10.96 -13.95 12.83
CA LEU A 72 -9.77 -13.14 12.61
C LEU A 72 -9.04 -12.89 13.94
N ARG A 73 -7.72 -13.05 13.92
CA ARG A 73 -6.82 -12.67 15.01
C ARG A 73 -6.03 -11.46 14.58
N LEU A 74 -6.37 -10.31 15.17
CA LEU A 74 -5.95 -9.01 14.68
C LEU A 74 -5.05 -8.26 15.68
N GLN A 75 -4.15 -7.46 15.15
CA GLN A 75 -3.33 -6.51 15.89
C GLN A 75 -3.61 -5.09 15.43
N LEU A 76 -3.61 -4.15 16.37
CA LEU A 76 -3.82 -2.73 16.06
C LEU A 76 -2.64 -2.19 15.26
N VAL A 77 -2.92 -1.66 14.07
CA VAL A 77 -1.92 -1.05 13.19
C VAL A 77 -1.92 0.47 13.33
N ARG A 78 -3.09 1.08 13.12
CA ARG A 78 -3.25 2.54 13.10
C ARG A 78 -4.68 2.92 13.44
N VAL A 79 -4.84 3.99 14.23
CA VAL A 79 -6.11 4.70 14.34
C VAL A 79 -6.07 5.88 13.38
N HIS A 80 -7.04 5.98 12.47
CA HIS A 80 -7.11 7.08 11.53
C HIS A 80 -7.60 8.35 12.21
N THR A 81 -6.68 9.13 12.76
CA THR A 81 -6.96 10.42 13.43
C THR A 81 -7.74 11.39 12.53
N GLU A 82 -7.53 11.30 11.22
CA GLU A 82 -8.20 12.06 10.17
C GLU A 82 -9.69 11.73 10.00
N TYR A 83 -10.14 10.56 10.46
CA TYR A 83 -11.53 10.12 10.37
C TYR A 83 -12.24 10.09 11.72
N LEU A 84 -11.54 10.39 12.83
CA LEU A 84 -12.16 10.46 14.15
C LEU A 84 -13.22 11.55 14.18
N SER A 85 -14.44 11.17 14.56
CA SER A 85 -15.59 12.07 14.49
C SER A 85 -16.44 11.98 15.75
N ASN A 86 -16.86 13.13 16.27
CA ASN A 86 -17.93 13.22 17.25
C ASN A 86 -19.26 13.29 16.48
N LEU A 87 -20.09 12.25 16.59
CA LEU A 87 -21.34 12.09 15.85
C LEU A 87 -22.54 12.72 16.58
N GLY A 88 -22.36 13.11 17.85
CA GLY A 88 -23.40 13.71 18.67
C GLY A 88 -23.06 13.63 20.17
N PRO A 89 -23.98 14.09 21.06
CA PRO A 89 -23.79 13.99 22.50
C PRO A 89 -23.39 12.57 22.93
N ARG A 90 -22.15 12.41 23.42
CA ARG A 90 -21.57 11.13 23.85
C ARG A 90 -21.56 10.03 22.78
N SER A 91 -21.59 10.35 21.49
CA SER A 91 -21.52 9.38 20.39
C SER A 91 -20.37 9.73 19.47
N HIS A 92 -19.50 8.76 19.20
CA HIS A 92 -18.22 8.96 18.50
C HIS A 92 -17.97 7.84 17.49
N PHE A 93 -17.08 8.12 16.54
CA PHE A 93 -16.65 7.21 15.50
C PHE A 93 -15.12 7.17 15.41
N ALA A 94 -14.57 5.98 15.23
CA ALA A 94 -13.17 5.75 14.94
C ALA A 94 -13.01 4.70 13.83
N CYS A 95 -12.20 5.02 12.83
CA CYS A 95 -11.75 4.06 11.82
C CYS A 95 -10.33 3.59 12.18
N VAL A 96 -10.10 2.28 12.12
CA VAL A 96 -8.88 1.65 12.63
C VAL A 96 -8.39 0.59 11.65
N ASP A 97 -7.11 0.66 11.27
CA ASP A 97 -6.41 -0.42 10.59
C ASP A 97 -6.05 -1.52 11.60
N LEU A 98 -6.47 -2.74 11.33
CA LEU A 98 -6.16 -3.95 12.10
C LEU A 98 -5.51 -4.99 11.18
N ALA A 99 -4.34 -5.55 11.53
CA ALA A 99 -3.64 -6.55 10.71
C ALA A 99 -3.82 -7.96 11.27
N ASP A 100 -4.03 -8.95 10.41
CA ASP A 100 -3.94 -10.35 10.80
C ASP A 100 -2.51 -10.93 10.64
N VAL A 101 -2.33 -12.15 11.14
CA VAL A 101 -1.05 -12.88 11.12
C VAL A 101 -0.58 -13.28 9.71
N SER A 102 -1.48 -13.22 8.71
CA SER A 102 -1.14 -13.44 7.30
C SER A 102 -0.69 -12.15 6.60
N GLY A 103 -0.93 -11.00 7.24
CA GLY A 103 -0.59 -9.68 6.75
C GLY A 103 -1.72 -8.96 6.03
N ASP A 104 -2.92 -9.52 6.03
CA ASP A 104 -4.09 -8.78 5.59
C ASP A 104 -4.45 -7.70 6.60
N VAL A 105 -4.65 -6.48 6.12
CA VAL A 105 -5.03 -5.35 6.94
C VAL A 105 -6.49 -5.01 6.68
N TYR A 106 -7.24 -4.81 7.75
CA TYR A 106 -8.68 -4.61 7.76
C TYR A 106 -8.95 -3.21 8.31
N ASP A 107 -9.60 -2.34 7.54
CA ASP A 107 -10.16 -1.11 8.07
C ASP A 107 -11.46 -1.48 8.80
N VAL A 108 -11.46 -1.31 10.12
CA VAL A 108 -12.60 -1.58 10.99
C VAL A 108 -13.14 -0.27 11.56
N ASP A 109 -14.41 -0.04 11.32
CA ASP A 109 -15.17 1.09 11.83
C ASP A 109 -15.71 0.74 13.22
N PHE A 110 -15.45 1.61 14.19
CA PHE A 110 -15.93 1.51 15.57
C PHE A 110 -16.84 2.69 15.89
N PHE A 111 -18.03 2.37 16.39
CA PHE A 111 -18.93 3.36 17.01
C PHE A 111 -18.80 3.25 18.52
N LEU A 112 -18.61 4.39 19.18
CA LEU A 112 -18.41 4.46 20.61
C LEU A 112 -19.47 5.36 21.25
N GLU A 113 -19.91 4.99 22.45
CA GLU A 113 -20.73 5.84 23.30
C GLU A 113 -20.07 6.10 24.64
N GLY A 114 -20.28 7.29 25.20
CA GLY A 114 -19.84 7.67 26.54
C GLY A 114 -18.98 8.94 26.60
N ASP A 115 -18.54 9.24 27.83
CA ASP A 115 -17.66 10.38 28.14
C ASP A 115 -16.17 10.00 27.97
N PRO A 116 -15.27 10.97 27.76
CA PRO A 116 -13.82 10.74 27.76
C PRO A 116 -13.36 9.88 28.95
N GLY A 117 -12.55 8.86 28.67
CA GLY A 117 -12.07 7.90 29.68
C GLY A 117 -13.05 6.80 30.08
N SER A 118 -14.30 6.83 29.61
CA SER A 118 -15.33 5.82 29.91
C SER A 118 -16.11 5.33 28.68
N MET A 119 -15.59 5.57 27.48
CA MET A 119 -16.24 5.20 26.23
C MET A 119 -16.34 3.67 26.06
N THR A 120 -17.46 3.21 25.52
CA THR A 120 -17.72 1.80 25.18
C THR A 120 -18.04 1.67 23.70
N VAL A 121 -17.43 0.69 23.03
CA VAL A 121 -17.77 0.33 21.65
C VAL A 121 -19.17 -0.29 21.62
N THR A 122 -20.06 0.29 20.82
CA THR A 122 -21.45 -0.15 20.64
C THR A 122 -21.65 -0.92 19.34
N GLU A 123 -20.87 -0.61 18.31
CA GLU A 123 -20.88 -1.29 17.03
C GLU A 123 -19.46 -1.40 16.47
N THR A 124 -19.18 -2.51 15.79
CA THR A 124 -17.93 -2.76 15.08
C THR A 124 -18.27 -3.31 13.71
N THR A 125 -17.85 -2.61 12.66
CA THR A 125 -18.16 -2.97 11.29
C THR A 125 -16.89 -3.05 10.46
N LEU A 126 -16.71 -4.16 9.77
CA LEU A 126 -15.61 -4.31 8.82
C LEU A 126 -15.92 -3.49 7.55
N HIS A 127 -15.10 -2.49 7.25
CA HIS A 127 -15.37 -1.52 6.20
C HIS A 127 -14.48 -1.75 4.97
N LYS A 128 -13.19 -2.08 5.15
CA LYS A 128 -12.28 -2.40 4.02
C LYS A 128 -11.33 -3.55 4.33
N LEU A 129 -10.87 -4.21 3.28
CA LEU A 129 -9.74 -5.15 3.30
C LEU A 129 -8.67 -4.64 2.36
N ASN A 130 -7.47 -4.45 2.89
CA ASN A 130 -6.32 -3.92 2.17
C ASN A 130 -6.66 -2.61 1.43
N GLY A 131 -7.41 -1.70 2.09
CA GLY A 131 -7.83 -0.42 1.52
C GLY A 131 -9.00 -0.48 0.53
N LYS A 132 -9.48 -1.68 0.17
CA LYS A 132 -10.64 -1.88 -0.72
C LYS A 132 -11.93 -1.98 0.09
N PRO A 133 -12.92 -1.09 -0.14
CA PRO A 133 -14.17 -1.16 0.60
C PRO A 133 -14.92 -2.47 0.34
N PHE A 134 -15.56 -3.05 1.35
CA PHE A 134 -16.41 -4.24 1.19
C PHE A 134 -17.78 -3.91 0.57
N TYR A 135 -18.21 -2.64 0.64
CA TYR A 135 -19.44 -2.14 0.05
C TYR A 135 -19.30 -0.68 -0.40
N THR A 136 -20.05 -0.27 -1.43
CA THR A 136 -20.23 1.13 -1.81
C THR A 136 -21.70 1.52 -1.63
N TRP A 137 -21.98 2.81 -1.42
CA TRP A 137 -23.34 3.32 -1.30
C TRP A 137 -23.88 3.67 -2.68
N LYS A 138 -24.96 3.01 -3.10
CA LYS A 138 -25.65 3.32 -4.36
C LYS A 138 -27.01 3.93 -4.05
N GLN A 139 -27.30 5.07 -4.67
CA GLN A 139 -28.60 5.72 -4.54
C GLN A 139 -29.61 5.06 -5.50
N ARG A 140 -30.75 4.64 -4.95
CA ARG A 140 -31.89 4.13 -5.71
C ARG A 140 -32.58 5.28 -6.48
N LYS A 141 -33.41 4.93 -7.46
CA LYS A 141 -34.24 5.92 -8.20
C LYS A 141 -35.20 6.69 -7.29
N ASP A 142 -35.57 6.12 -6.15
CA ASP A 142 -36.39 6.75 -5.11
C ASP A 142 -35.59 7.62 -4.13
N LYS A 143 -34.30 7.86 -4.42
CA LYS A 143 -33.34 8.65 -3.62
C LYS A 143 -32.92 8.04 -2.28
N THR A 144 -33.34 6.82 -1.95
CA THR A 144 -32.81 6.08 -0.79
C THR A 144 -31.45 5.44 -1.11
N TRP A 145 -30.60 5.28 -0.11
CA TRP A 145 -29.26 4.69 -0.28
C TRP A 145 -29.26 3.23 0.17
N TYR A 146 -28.53 2.37 -0.54
CA TYR A 146 -28.29 0.99 -0.10
C TYR A 146 -26.82 0.61 -0.25
N ARG A 147 -26.36 -0.28 0.64
CA ARG A 147 -25.03 -0.89 0.56
C ARG A 147 -25.01 -1.87 -0.60
N MET A 148 -24.12 -1.67 -1.57
CA MET A 148 -23.86 -2.58 -2.68
C MET A 148 -22.52 -3.28 -2.40
N PRO A 149 -22.50 -4.62 -2.22
CA PRO A 149 -21.27 -5.36 -2.02
C PRO A 149 -20.28 -5.10 -3.16
N ILE A 150 -19.06 -4.69 -2.84
CA ILE A 150 -17.95 -4.56 -3.79
C ILE A 150 -17.26 -5.92 -3.90
N GLN A 151 -18.04 -6.97 -4.13
CA GLN A 151 -17.49 -8.24 -4.61
C GLN A 151 -17.30 -8.21 -6.14
N ASN A 152 -17.71 -7.11 -6.81
CA ASN A 152 -17.72 -6.98 -8.27
C ASN A 152 -17.12 -5.67 -8.82
N ALA A 153 -16.49 -4.79 -8.03
CA ALA A 153 -15.65 -3.74 -8.61
C ALA A 153 -14.25 -4.32 -8.75
N SER A 154 -13.82 -4.63 -9.97
CA SER A 154 -12.48 -5.17 -10.16
C SER A 154 -11.45 -4.13 -9.74
N SER A 155 -10.37 -4.59 -9.09
CA SER A 155 -9.23 -3.75 -8.74
C SER A 155 -8.46 -3.25 -9.95
N ASP A 156 -8.84 -3.68 -11.16
CA ASP A 156 -8.30 -3.19 -12.43
C ASP A 156 -8.45 -1.66 -12.54
N LEU A 157 -9.54 -1.10 -12.02
CA LEU A 157 -9.79 0.35 -11.95
C LEU A 157 -8.86 1.09 -10.97
N LEU A 158 -8.19 0.35 -10.08
CA LEU A 158 -7.23 0.85 -9.11
C LEU A 158 -5.78 0.56 -9.51
N GLY A 159 -5.53 0.05 -10.72
CA GLY A 159 -4.16 -0.21 -11.20
C GLY A 159 -3.59 -1.59 -10.82
N VAL A 160 -4.39 -2.47 -10.22
CA VAL A 160 -3.91 -3.71 -9.58
C VAL A 160 -4.63 -4.95 -10.11
N ILE A 161 -3.85 -5.93 -10.57
CA ILE A 161 -4.30 -7.31 -10.83
C ILE A 161 -3.86 -8.20 -9.66
N GLU A 162 -4.81 -8.87 -9.02
CA GLU A 162 -4.58 -9.80 -7.91
C GLU A 162 -4.47 -11.25 -8.40
N GLY A 163 -3.92 -12.12 -7.56
CA GLY A 163 -3.80 -13.55 -7.88
C GLY A 163 -2.71 -13.82 -8.89
N GLU A 164 -3.00 -13.75 -10.19
CA GLU A 164 -2.07 -14.08 -11.27
C GLU A 164 -2.26 -13.17 -12.50
N ASP A 165 -1.19 -12.89 -13.24
CA ASP A 165 -1.20 -12.23 -14.55
C ASP A 165 -0.27 -12.99 -15.50
N LYS A 166 -0.64 -13.03 -16.79
CA LYS A 166 0.11 -13.73 -17.83
C LYS A 166 0.23 -12.86 -19.07
N PHE A 167 1.45 -12.58 -19.48
CA PHE A 167 1.69 -11.67 -20.61
C PHE A 167 3.00 -12.00 -21.31
N ASP A 168 3.08 -11.62 -22.57
CA ASP A 168 4.34 -11.49 -23.26
C ASP A 168 4.89 -10.08 -23.00
N PHE A 169 6.17 -9.99 -22.68
CA PHE A 169 6.88 -8.74 -22.41
C PHE A 169 7.97 -8.54 -23.46
N HIS A 170 7.97 -7.37 -24.10
CA HIS A 170 8.92 -6.99 -25.13
C HIS A 170 9.87 -5.92 -24.59
N TYR A 171 11.16 -6.20 -24.65
CA TYR A 171 12.24 -5.31 -24.28
C TYR A 171 13.00 -4.91 -25.55
N GLU A 172 12.73 -3.72 -26.05
CA GLU A 172 13.39 -3.19 -27.25
C GLU A 172 14.47 -2.17 -26.87
N VAL A 173 15.64 -2.26 -27.51
CA VAL A 173 16.71 -1.28 -27.36
C VAL A 173 17.18 -0.83 -28.74
N THR A 174 17.27 0.49 -28.93
CA THR A 174 17.92 1.11 -30.09
C THR A 174 19.28 1.65 -29.66
N LEU A 175 20.33 1.11 -30.28
CA LEU A 175 21.71 1.52 -30.00
C LEU A 175 21.93 2.97 -30.46
N PRO A 176 22.67 3.78 -29.68
CA PRO A 176 23.03 5.13 -30.10
C PRO A 176 24.07 5.08 -31.24
N GLU A 177 24.55 6.25 -31.66
CA GLU A 177 25.76 6.32 -32.48
C GLU A 177 26.95 5.75 -31.69
N ILE A 178 27.68 4.81 -32.28
CA ILE A 178 28.83 4.13 -31.68
C ILE A 178 30.08 4.59 -32.42
N THR A 179 30.95 5.33 -31.74
CA THR A 179 32.15 5.95 -32.33
C THR A 179 33.45 5.15 -32.07
N ALA A 180 33.40 4.16 -31.18
CA ALA A 180 34.51 3.28 -30.81
C ALA A 180 33.98 1.91 -30.36
N ALA A 181 34.86 1.00 -29.93
CA ALA A 181 34.43 -0.25 -29.28
C ALA A 181 33.53 0.07 -28.08
N ALA A 182 32.43 -0.66 -27.93
CA ALA A 182 31.43 -0.42 -26.90
C ALA A 182 31.01 -1.72 -26.20
N LYS A 183 30.51 -1.59 -24.99
CA LYS A 183 29.99 -2.70 -24.17
C LYS A 183 28.60 -2.36 -23.68
N ILE A 184 27.73 -3.34 -23.62
CA ILE A 184 26.36 -3.17 -23.14
C ILE A 184 25.95 -4.33 -22.22
N TRP A 185 25.26 -3.98 -21.13
CA TRP A 185 24.73 -4.89 -20.13
C TRP A 185 23.23 -4.67 -20.02
N ILE A 186 22.44 -5.70 -20.30
CA ILE A 186 20.97 -5.65 -20.30
C ILE A 186 20.46 -6.66 -19.28
N PRO A 187 19.54 -6.29 -18.37
CA PRO A 187 19.04 -7.24 -17.40
C PRO A 187 18.20 -8.32 -18.08
N VAL A 188 18.36 -9.56 -17.63
CA VAL A 188 17.54 -10.69 -18.06
C VAL A 188 16.66 -11.11 -16.87
N PRO A 189 15.34 -10.87 -16.90
CA PRO A 189 14.44 -11.32 -15.85
C PRO A 189 14.55 -12.82 -15.62
N GLN A 190 14.46 -13.23 -14.35
CA GLN A 190 14.69 -14.61 -13.91
C GLN A 190 13.43 -15.21 -13.28
N SER A 191 13.29 -16.53 -13.40
CA SER A 191 12.22 -17.26 -12.71
C SER A 191 12.52 -17.40 -11.22
N ASP A 192 11.47 -17.29 -10.40
CA ASP A 192 11.49 -17.57 -8.97
C ASP A 192 10.12 -18.10 -8.50
N ARG A 193 9.83 -18.06 -7.20
CA ARG A 193 8.55 -18.54 -6.65
C ARG A 193 7.34 -17.66 -7.01
N PHE A 194 7.56 -16.46 -7.52
CA PHE A 194 6.52 -15.45 -7.79
C PHE A 194 6.44 -15.05 -9.26
N GLN A 195 7.43 -15.38 -10.08
CA GLN A 195 7.36 -15.27 -11.54
C GLN A 195 8.00 -16.46 -12.23
N THR A 196 7.35 -16.97 -13.27
CA THR A 196 7.97 -17.84 -14.27
C THR A 196 8.26 -16.98 -15.49
N VAL A 197 9.50 -16.98 -15.94
CA VAL A 197 9.97 -16.19 -17.08
C VAL A 197 10.64 -17.14 -18.07
N GLU A 198 10.12 -17.18 -19.29
CA GLU A 198 10.68 -17.88 -20.43
C GLU A 198 11.15 -16.85 -21.46
N LEU A 199 12.43 -16.86 -21.81
CA LEU A 199 12.98 -16.02 -22.86
C LEU A 199 12.73 -16.69 -24.22
N LEU A 200 11.74 -16.17 -24.95
CA LEU A 200 11.28 -16.73 -26.22
C LEU A 200 12.19 -16.35 -27.38
N THR A 201 12.60 -15.08 -27.43
CA THR A 201 13.35 -14.50 -28.54
C THR A 201 14.49 -13.64 -28.02
N ILE A 202 15.66 -13.79 -28.63
CA ILE A 202 16.82 -12.91 -28.47
C ILE A 202 17.26 -12.48 -29.87
N GLU A 203 16.91 -11.26 -30.26
CA GLU A 203 17.38 -10.65 -31.51
C GLU A 203 18.47 -9.64 -31.19
N THR A 204 19.73 -10.04 -31.37
CA THR A 204 20.90 -9.19 -31.11
C THR A 204 21.70 -8.95 -32.39
N PRO A 205 22.33 -7.76 -32.56
CA PRO A 205 23.07 -7.45 -33.78
C PRO A 205 24.46 -8.10 -33.86
N VAL A 206 24.86 -8.81 -32.80
CA VAL A 206 26.13 -9.54 -32.61
C VAL A 206 25.88 -10.74 -31.68
N GLU A 207 26.88 -11.61 -31.52
CA GLU A 207 26.86 -12.65 -30.49
C GLU A 207 26.79 -12.03 -29.08
N HIS A 208 26.08 -12.73 -28.19
CA HIS A 208 25.86 -12.30 -26.82
C HIS A 208 26.27 -13.38 -25.82
N GLN A 209 26.48 -12.97 -24.58
CA GLN A 209 26.72 -13.86 -23.45
C GLN A 209 25.70 -13.56 -22.35
N ILE A 210 25.26 -14.59 -21.63
CA ILE A 210 24.52 -14.42 -20.39
C ILE A 210 25.49 -14.62 -19.23
N ILE A 211 25.74 -13.56 -18.48
CA ILE A 211 26.62 -13.56 -17.30
C ILE A 211 25.78 -13.45 -16.03
N THR A 212 26.32 -13.94 -14.91
CA THR A 212 25.66 -13.93 -13.61
C THR A 212 26.40 -13.02 -12.64
N GLU A 213 25.68 -12.06 -12.08
CA GLU A 213 26.17 -11.20 -11.00
C GLU A 213 26.27 -12.02 -9.70
N LYS A 214 27.45 -12.06 -9.08
CA LYS A 214 27.77 -13.05 -8.03
C LYS A 214 27.04 -12.82 -6.70
N TYR A 215 26.67 -11.58 -6.39
CA TYR A 215 26.18 -11.22 -5.06
C TYR A 215 24.67 -11.46 -4.91
N TYR A 216 23.86 -11.09 -5.89
CA TYR A 216 22.41 -11.26 -5.90
C TYR A 216 21.94 -12.32 -6.89
N GLY A 217 22.83 -12.83 -7.75
CA GLY A 217 22.49 -13.87 -8.71
C GLY A 217 21.80 -13.36 -9.98
N ASN A 218 21.80 -12.05 -10.23
CA ASN A 218 21.12 -11.45 -11.39
C ASN A 218 21.71 -11.98 -12.70
N SER A 219 20.84 -12.35 -13.66
CA SER A 219 21.23 -12.68 -15.03
C SER A 219 21.32 -11.43 -15.88
N ILE A 220 22.37 -11.31 -16.69
CA ILE A 220 22.66 -10.12 -17.48
C ILE A 220 23.12 -10.56 -18.87
N LEU A 221 22.48 -10.03 -19.90
CA LEU A 221 22.94 -10.16 -21.27
C LEU A 221 24.05 -9.14 -21.52
N TYR A 222 25.21 -9.64 -21.91
CA TYR A 222 26.42 -8.89 -22.21
C TYR A 222 26.75 -9.00 -23.70
N MET A 223 27.12 -7.87 -24.31
CA MET A 223 27.65 -7.83 -25.68
C MET A 223 28.78 -6.83 -25.80
N GLU A 224 29.69 -7.14 -26.72
CA GLU A 224 30.69 -6.21 -27.24
C GLU A 224 30.28 -5.76 -28.63
N LEU A 225 30.30 -4.44 -28.85
CA LEU A 225 29.78 -3.78 -30.04
C LEU A 225 30.90 -2.96 -30.68
N SER A 226 30.77 -2.72 -31.99
CA SER A 226 31.66 -1.85 -32.75
C SER A 226 30.83 -0.80 -33.53
N PRO A 227 31.47 0.20 -34.16
CA PRO A 227 30.75 1.25 -34.88
C PRO A 227 29.73 0.76 -35.93
N GLU A 228 29.92 -0.45 -36.48
CA GLU A 228 29.03 -1.12 -37.44
C GLU A 228 27.64 -1.44 -36.87
N GLN A 229 27.45 -1.37 -35.55
CA GLN A 229 26.18 -1.60 -34.86
C GLN A 229 25.42 -0.31 -34.54
N SER A 230 25.96 0.85 -34.90
CA SER A 230 25.30 2.15 -34.71
C SER A 230 23.86 2.15 -35.23
N GLY A 231 22.92 2.61 -34.41
CA GLY A 231 21.50 2.71 -34.77
C GLY A 231 20.75 1.39 -34.95
N LYS A 232 21.42 0.22 -34.82
CA LYS A 232 20.74 -1.07 -34.87
C LYS A 232 19.83 -1.26 -33.66
N LYS A 233 18.82 -2.09 -33.84
CA LYS A 233 17.89 -2.52 -32.78
C LYS A 233 18.26 -3.90 -32.28
N LEU A 234 17.90 -4.16 -31.03
CA LEU A 234 17.85 -5.48 -30.43
C LEU A 234 16.51 -5.63 -29.70
N GLU A 235 16.01 -6.85 -29.61
CA GLU A 235 14.74 -7.18 -28.95
C GLU A 235 14.88 -8.47 -28.12
N LEU A 236 14.36 -8.43 -26.90
CA LEU A 236 14.19 -9.60 -26.04
C LEU A 236 12.70 -9.77 -25.76
N VAL A 237 12.15 -10.93 -26.10
CA VAL A 237 10.73 -11.25 -25.88
C VAL A 237 10.62 -12.34 -24.83
N TYR A 238 9.85 -12.06 -23.79
CA TYR A 238 9.64 -12.97 -22.68
C TYR A 238 8.19 -13.40 -22.61
N ASN A 239 7.95 -14.68 -22.34
CA ASN A 239 6.69 -15.07 -21.74
C ASN A 239 6.79 -15.02 -20.22
N VAL A 240 5.81 -14.39 -19.58
CA VAL A 240 5.78 -14.18 -18.14
C VAL A 240 4.47 -14.71 -17.57
N GLU A 241 4.60 -15.52 -16.52
CA GLU A 241 3.50 -15.82 -15.59
C GLU A 241 3.88 -15.27 -14.22
N ARG A 242 3.11 -14.31 -13.71
CA ARG A 242 3.38 -13.63 -12.44
C ARG A 242 2.27 -13.95 -11.44
N LYS A 243 2.66 -14.25 -10.20
CA LYS A 243 1.74 -14.46 -9.06
C LYS A 243 1.82 -13.32 -8.06
N GLU A 244 0.70 -12.76 -7.62
CA GLU A 244 0.67 -11.74 -6.58
C GLU A 244 1.55 -12.14 -5.38
N LYS A 245 2.43 -11.22 -4.97
CA LYS A 245 3.34 -11.45 -3.86
C LYS A 245 2.67 -11.08 -2.55
N LYS A 246 2.64 -12.00 -1.60
CA LYS A 246 2.16 -11.83 -0.21
C LYS A 246 3.33 -12.09 0.76
N PRO A 247 3.20 -11.84 2.07
CA PRO A 247 4.27 -12.14 3.01
C PRO A 247 4.65 -13.63 2.98
N TYR A 248 5.95 -13.93 2.96
CA TYR A 248 6.44 -15.28 2.73
C TYR A 248 7.74 -15.59 3.47
N GLU A 249 7.95 -16.87 3.76
CA GLU A 249 9.15 -17.37 4.43
C GLU A 249 10.23 -17.70 3.39
N GLU A 250 11.50 -17.45 3.73
CA GLU A 250 12.65 -17.77 2.89
C GLU A 250 13.78 -18.27 3.79
N ASP A 251 14.42 -19.38 3.42
CA ASP A 251 15.47 -20.01 4.24
C ASP A 251 16.76 -19.18 4.31
N ALA A 252 16.98 -18.28 3.34
CA ALA A 252 18.16 -17.45 3.28
C ALA A 252 18.17 -16.42 4.41
N SER A 253 19.29 -16.32 5.13
CA SER A 253 19.46 -15.34 6.21
C SER A 253 19.20 -13.92 5.70
N PRO A 254 18.35 -13.12 6.38
CA PRO A 254 18.07 -11.76 5.98
C PRO A 254 19.18 -10.79 6.39
N THR A 255 20.14 -11.21 7.22
CA THR A 255 21.13 -10.32 7.88
C THR A 255 21.94 -9.46 6.91
N ARG A 256 22.30 -9.98 5.74
CA ARG A 256 23.02 -9.21 4.69
C ARG A 256 22.26 -7.98 4.20
N TYR A 257 20.94 -7.95 4.39
CA TYR A 257 20.09 -6.84 3.99
C TYR A 257 19.96 -5.76 5.07
N LEU A 258 20.82 -5.79 6.08
CA LEU A 258 21.07 -4.70 7.02
C LEU A 258 22.20 -3.77 6.56
N ASP A 259 23.08 -4.26 5.69
CA ASP A 259 24.28 -3.52 5.28
C ASP A 259 23.93 -2.28 4.43
N PRO A 260 24.75 -1.21 4.51
CA PRO A 260 24.58 -0.03 3.67
C PRO A 260 24.89 -0.32 2.20
N SER A 261 24.40 0.56 1.33
CA SER A 261 24.78 0.64 -0.09
C SER A 261 25.27 2.07 -0.39
N LEU A 262 26.00 2.30 -1.48
CA LEU A 262 26.62 3.61 -1.79
C LEU A 262 25.63 4.78 -1.70
N LEU A 263 24.40 4.57 -2.16
CA LEU A 263 23.32 5.56 -2.18
C LEU A 263 22.21 5.29 -1.14
N MET A 264 22.40 4.30 -0.27
CA MET A 264 21.49 3.97 0.84
C MET A 264 22.31 3.77 2.13
N PRO A 265 22.86 4.84 2.72
CA PRO A 265 23.60 4.76 3.96
C PRO A 265 22.71 4.34 5.14
N VAL A 266 23.33 3.78 6.17
CA VAL A 266 22.67 3.25 7.37
C VAL A 266 23.33 3.88 8.60
N GLY A 267 22.55 4.24 9.62
CA GLY A 267 23.03 4.88 10.84
C GLY A 267 22.83 6.41 10.86
N ASP A 268 23.62 7.10 11.70
CA ASP A 268 23.64 8.56 11.85
C ASP A 268 22.25 9.22 11.80
N ARG A 269 22.02 10.12 10.84
CA ARG A 269 20.76 10.85 10.68
C ARG A 269 19.57 9.94 10.41
N PHE A 270 19.77 8.81 9.73
CA PHE A 270 18.71 7.85 9.45
C PHE A 270 18.34 7.07 10.70
N GLN A 271 19.29 6.75 11.57
CA GLN A 271 19.01 6.17 12.89
C GLN A 271 18.17 7.14 13.74
N ILE A 272 18.62 8.39 13.87
CA ILE A 272 17.91 9.41 14.67
C ILE A 272 16.48 9.60 14.15
N LEU A 273 16.32 9.71 12.83
CA LEU A 273 15.00 9.87 12.22
C LEU A 273 14.13 8.61 12.40
N ALA A 274 14.67 7.42 12.15
CA ALA A 274 13.94 6.17 12.33
C ALA A 274 13.51 5.97 13.79
N ASP A 275 14.39 6.24 14.75
CA ASP A 275 14.08 6.15 16.18
C ASP A 275 12.96 7.13 16.58
N SER A 276 12.99 8.35 16.04
CA SER A 276 11.95 9.35 16.24
C SER A 276 10.60 8.94 15.65
N ILE A 277 10.59 8.36 14.44
CA ILE A 277 9.36 7.91 13.76
C ILE A 277 8.75 6.71 14.50
N ILE A 278 9.59 5.74 14.86
CA ILE A 278 9.16 4.51 15.53
C ILE A 278 8.64 4.83 16.94
N GLY A 279 9.36 5.65 17.70
CA GLY A 279 8.99 6.06 19.06
C GLY A 279 8.55 4.86 19.92
N ASN A 280 7.34 4.92 20.46
CA ASN A 280 6.79 3.90 21.35
C ASN A 280 6.45 2.56 20.66
N LYS A 281 6.33 2.53 19.32
CA LYS A 281 6.03 1.31 18.56
C LYS A 281 7.16 0.28 18.61
N ARG A 282 8.33 0.64 19.16
CA ARG A 282 9.44 -0.29 19.40
C ARG A 282 9.00 -1.52 20.20
N ASN A 283 7.98 -1.37 21.06
CA ASN A 283 7.42 -2.44 21.89
C ASN A 283 6.30 -3.25 21.21
N GLU A 284 5.89 -2.89 19.99
CA GLU A 284 4.72 -3.45 19.30
C GLU A 284 5.10 -4.44 18.17
N GLY A 285 6.40 -4.76 18.01
CA GLY A 285 6.91 -5.71 17.01
C GLY A 285 7.47 -5.05 15.75
N THR A 286 8.30 -5.79 15.00
CA THR A 286 9.03 -5.28 13.83
C THR A 286 8.10 -4.82 12.70
N ILE A 287 6.94 -5.46 12.53
CA ILE A 287 5.95 -5.05 11.51
C ILE A 287 5.41 -3.64 11.82
N MET A 288 5.11 -3.34 13.09
CA MET A 288 4.61 -2.02 13.49
C MET A 288 5.66 -0.93 13.33
N GLN A 289 6.93 -1.26 13.56
CA GLN A 289 8.05 -0.37 13.28
C GLN A 289 8.16 -0.09 11.77
N ALA A 290 8.13 -1.13 10.93
CA ALA A 290 8.17 -0.99 9.47
C ALA A 290 6.96 -0.20 8.93
N ARG A 291 5.76 -0.41 9.48
CA ARG A 291 4.56 0.36 9.11
C ARG A 291 4.72 1.83 9.45
N ALA A 292 5.29 2.18 10.60
CA ALA A 292 5.52 3.57 10.97
C ALA A 292 6.47 4.27 9.99
N LEU A 293 7.53 3.57 9.56
CA LEU A 293 8.46 4.08 8.54
C LEU A 293 7.79 4.20 7.17
N TYR A 294 6.97 3.23 6.79
CA TYR A 294 6.18 3.24 5.55
C TYR A 294 5.22 4.44 5.50
N ASP A 295 4.42 4.62 6.55
CA ASP A 295 3.48 5.74 6.67
C ASP A 295 4.21 7.09 6.65
N TYR A 296 5.35 7.20 7.35
CA TYR A 296 6.18 8.40 7.30
C TYR A 296 6.60 8.76 5.86
N VAL A 297 7.05 7.77 5.08
CA VAL A 297 7.45 8.01 3.68
C VAL A 297 6.25 8.43 2.84
N ILE A 298 5.09 7.79 3.00
CA ILE A 298 3.85 8.16 2.28
C ILE A 298 3.43 9.59 2.61
N ASP A 299 3.43 9.96 3.89
CA ASP A 299 2.89 11.21 4.38
C ASP A 299 3.81 12.41 4.08
N ASN A 300 5.13 12.17 3.97
CA ASN A 300 6.12 13.24 3.83
C ASN A 300 6.69 13.37 2.41
N MET A 301 6.79 12.27 1.65
CA MET A 301 7.33 12.35 0.30
C MET A 301 6.25 12.67 -0.74
N ARG A 302 6.63 13.43 -1.76
CA ARG A 302 5.80 13.71 -2.93
C ARG A 302 6.40 13.12 -4.19
N TYR A 303 5.62 12.31 -4.90
CA TYR A 303 6.04 11.77 -6.20
C TYR A 303 6.26 12.89 -7.22
N LEU A 304 7.47 12.98 -7.78
CA LEU A 304 7.87 14.04 -8.71
C LEU A 304 8.96 13.54 -9.67
N LYS A 305 8.66 13.53 -10.97
CA LYS A 305 9.62 13.27 -12.06
C LYS A 305 10.11 14.61 -12.67
N ALA A 306 10.60 15.53 -11.85
CA ALA A 306 11.11 16.84 -12.29
C ALA A 306 12.37 17.23 -11.51
N GLY A 307 13.35 17.85 -12.17
CA GLY A 307 14.64 18.16 -11.56
C GLY A 307 15.49 16.91 -11.33
N LYS A 308 16.10 16.78 -10.13
CA LYS A 308 16.84 15.58 -9.71
C LYS A 308 15.84 14.50 -9.26
N TYR A 309 15.79 13.36 -9.95
CA TYR A 309 14.99 12.20 -9.58
C TYR A 309 15.58 10.93 -10.23
N GLY A 310 15.13 9.74 -9.78
CA GLY A 310 15.56 8.46 -10.34
C GLY A 310 17.01 8.09 -10.04
N THR A 311 17.61 8.75 -9.04
CA THR A 311 18.98 8.54 -8.58
C THR A 311 19.08 7.38 -7.59
N GLY A 312 18.03 7.20 -6.77
CA GLY A 312 18.04 6.24 -5.67
C GLY A 312 18.95 6.65 -4.51
N ASP A 313 19.21 7.95 -4.38
CA ASP A 313 19.97 8.58 -3.30
C ASP A 313 19.06 8.84 -2.11
N ALA A 314 19.21 8.05 -1.05
CA ALA A 314 18.40 8.17 0.16
C ALA A 314 18.67 9.46 0.94
N VAL A 315 19.88 10.04 0.83
CA VAL A 315 20.23 11.32 1.46
C VAL A 315 19.44 12.42 0.77
N TYR A 316 19.43 12.43 -0.56
CA TYR A 316 18.61 13.35 -1.32
C TYR A 316 17.12 13.16 -1.03
N ALA A 317 16.63 11.91 -1.03
CA ALA A 317 15.21 11.63 -0.76
C ALA A 317 14.77 12.14 0.62
N CYS A 318 15.61 11.98 1.65
CA CYS A 318 15.34 12.47 3.00
C CYS A 318 15.39 14.00 3.11
N ASP A 319 16.22 14.70 2.32
CA ASP A 319 16.32 16.17 2.38
C ASP A 319 15.28 16.87 1.50
N ALA A 320 15.05 16.35 0.30
CA ALA A 320 14.16 16.96 -0.70
C ALA A 320 12.71 16.51 -0.56
N LEU A 321 12.46 15.37 0.10
CA LEU A 321 11.14 14.74 0.26
C LEU A 321 10.37 14.64 -1.08
N THR A 322 11.09 14.44 -2.17
CA THR A 322 10.57 14.33 -3.53
C THR A 322 11.39 13.33 -4.33
N GLY A 323 10.79 12.77 -5.37
CA GLY A 323 11.46 11.85 -6.31
C GLY A 323 10.50 10.86 -6.94
N ASN A 324 11.03 9.86 -7.63
CA ASN A 324 10.22 8.77 -8.19
C ASN A 324 10.28 7.53 -7.28
N CYS A 325 9.82 6.38 -7.78
CA CYS A 325 9.84 5.12 -7.04
C CYS A 325 11.22 4.80 -6.42
N THR A 326 12.32 5.17 -7.07
CA THR A 326 13.67 4.88 -6.57
C THR A 326 14.00 5.66 -5.30
N GLU A 327 13.63 6.95 -5.22
CA GLU A 327 13.84 7.75 -4.00
C GLU A 327 12.96 7.27 -2.84
N PHE A 328 11.68 6.96 -3.10
CA PHE A 328 10.74 6.46 -2.09
C PHE A 328 11.27 5.19 -1.41
N HIS A 329 11.65 4.20 -2.21
CA HIS A 329 12.13 2.93 -1.69
C HIS A 329 13.54 3.04 -1.08
N SER A 330 14.41 3.91 -1.61
CA SER A 330 15.73 4.13 -1.03
C SER A 330 15.68 4.78 0.35
N LEU A 331 14.78 5.75 0.55
CA LEU A 331 14.55 6.36 1.86
C LEU A 331 14.04 5.33 2.87
N PHE A 332 12.99 4.59 2.50
CA PHE A 332 12.43 3.54 3.36
C PHE A 332 13.47 2.50 3.74
N ILE A 333 14.24 1.97 2.77
CA ILE A 333 15.26 0.96 3.02
C ILE A 333 16.33 1.51 3.98
N SER A 334 16.79 2.74 3.80
CA SER A 334 17.82 3.35 4.66
C SER A 334 17.32 3.55 6.10
N LEU A 335 16.06 3.99 6.27
CA LEU A 335 15.41 4.10 7.58
C LEU A 335 15.23 2.73 8.24
N ALA A 336 14.71 1.76 7.49
CA ALA A 336 14.43 0.41 7.99
C ALA A 336 15.71 -0.31 8.40
N ARG A 337 16.76 -0.28 7.57
CA ARG A 337 18.06 -0.86 7.89
C ARG A 337 18.69 -0.19 9.12
N SER A 338 18.55 1.13 9.26
CA SER A 338 19.00 1.85 10.46
C SER A 338 18.22 1.43 11.71
N ALA A 339 16.93 1.12 11.58
CA ALA A 339 16.15 0.55 12.67
C ALA A 339 16.47 -0.94 12.97
N GLY A 340 17.43 -1.55 12.27
CA GLY A 340 17.75 -2.97 12.41
C GLY A 340 16.76 -3.90 11.71
N ILE A 341 15.98 -3.38 10.74
CA ILE A 341 14.99 -4.14 9.96
C ILE A 341 15.61 -4.46 8.60
N PRO A 342 15.94 -5.74 8.32
CA PRO A 342 16.53 -6.11 7.03
C PRO A 342 15.58 -5.73 5.90
N SER A 343 16.10 -5.01 4.90
CA SER A 343 15.28 -4.50 3.80
C SER A 343 16.01 -4.58 2.47
N ARG A 344 15.33 -4.99 1.39
CA ARG A 344 15.92 -5.20 0.07
C ARG A 344 15.18 -4.50 -1.05
N PHE A 345 15.92 -4.21 -2.11
CA PHE A 345 15.45 -3.49 -3.29
C PHE A 345 15.30 -4.47 -4.46
N ALA A 346 14.27 -4.26 -5.28
CA ALA A 346 14.12 -4.92 -6.57
C ALA A 346 13.55 -3.94 -7.60
N VAL A 347 13.87 -4.18 -8.87
CA VAL A 347 13.47 -3.31 -9.98
C VAL A 347 13.02 -4.15 -11.17
N GLY A 348 12.10 -3.58 -11.94
CA GLY A 348 11.42 -4.24 -13.03
C GLY A 348 10.58 -3.25 -13.84
N ALA A 349 9.41 -3.71 -14.29
CA ALA A 349 8.40 -2.88 -14.91
C ALA A 349 7.01 -3.22 -14.36
N SER A 350 6.17 -2.19 -14.18
CA SER A 350 4.76 -2.36 -13.84
C SER A 350 3.93 -2.46 -15.11
N ILE A 351 3.06 -3.47 -15.19
CA ILE A 351 2.21 -3.70 -16.36
C ILE A 351 0.88 -2.99 -16.15
N PRO A 352 0.41 -2.15 -17.09
CA PRO A 352 -0.92 -1.55 -17.02
C PRO A 352 -2.04 -2.58 -16.84
N SER A 353 -2.94 -2.36 -15.87
CA SER A 353 -4.10 -3.22 -15.61
C SER A 353 -5.31 -2.89 -16.48
N ASP A 354 -5.39 -1.65 -16.98
CA ASP A 354 -6.54 -1.10 -17.71
C ASP A 354 -6.59 -1.47 -19.20
N ARG A 355 -5.53 -2.10 -19.72
CA ARG A 355 -5.41 -2.55 -21.10
C ARG A 355 -4.62 -3.84 -21.21
N ASN A 356 -4.85 -4.58 -22.30
CA ASN A 356 -4.20 -5.86 -22.55
C ASN A 356 -2.98 -5.79 -23.45
N GLU A 357 -2.65 -4.63 -24.03
CA GLU A 357 -1.46 -4.49 -24.85
C GLU A 357 -1.00 -3.03 -24.93
N GLY A 358 0.24 -2.83 -25.35
CA GLY A 358 0.82 -1.52 -25.63
C GLY A 358 2.09 -1.22 -24.85
N GLY A 359 2.58 0.02 -24.95
CA GLY A 359 3.79 0.47 -24.27
C GLY A 359 3.65 0.51 -22.74
N ILE A 360 4.77 0.58 -22.04
CA ILE A 360 4.85 0.71 -20.58
C ILE A 360 5.61 1.99 -20.24
N ASP A 361 5.20 2.69 -19.17
CA ASP A 361 5.87 3.92 -18.67
C ASP A 361 7.17 3.57 -17.92
N GLY A 362 8.11 2.98 -18.64
CA GLY A 362 9.47 2.71 -18.17
C GLY A 362 9.57 1.69 -17.04
N TYR A 363 10.67 1.78 -16.30
CA TYR A 363 10.92 0.91 -15.14
C TYR A 363 10.07 1.32 -13.93
N HIS A 364 9.89 0.35 -13.04
CA HIS A 364 9.36 0.55 -11.70
C HIS A 364 10.19 -0.24 -10.69
N CYS A 365 10.27 0.23 -9.45
CA CYS A 365 10.98 -0.47 -8.39
C CYS A 365 10.12 -0.55 -7.13
N TRP A 366 10.50 -1.48 -6.27
CA TRP A 366 9.82 -1.76 -5.02
C TRP A 366 10.82 -2.24 -3.97
N ALA A 367 10.33 -2.41 -2.75
CA ALA A 367 11.12 -2.92 -1.64
C ALA A 367 10.45 -4.11 -0.97
N GLU A 368 11.22 -4.77 -0.11
CA GLU A 368 10.72 -5.74 0.85
C GLU A 368 11.44 -5.51 2.17
N PHE A 369 10.76 -5.75 3.29
CA PHE A 369 11.37 -5.77 4.62
C PHE A 369 11.15 -7.11 5.29
N TYR A 370 12.03 -7.49 6.21
CA TYR A 370 11.94 -8.74 6.95
C TYR A 370 11.39 -8.48 8.35
N ALA A 371 10.30 -9.16 8.69
CA ALA A 371 9.67 -9.09 10.00
C ALA A 371 8.99 -10.43 10.31
N GLU A 372 9.11 -10.87 11.57
CA GLU A 372 8.38 -12.04 12.10
C GLU A 372 8.55 -13.31 11.25
N GLY A 373 9.79 -13.59 10.80
CA GLY A 373 10.09 -14.78 10.01
C GLY A 373 9.84 -14.65 8.51
N LYS A 374 9.27 -13.54 8.05
CA LYS A 374 8.79 -13.38 6.66
C LYS A 374 9.37 -12.14 5.97
N TRP A 375 9.51 -12.22 4.65
CA TRP A 375 9.67 -11.07 3.77
C TRP A 375 8.30 -10.48 3.44
N TRP A 376 8.16 -9.19 3.67
CA TRP A 376 6.95 -8.40 3.44
C TRP A 376 7.18 -7.46 2.25
N PRO A 377 6.46 -7.64 1.13
CA PRO A 377 6.61 -6.78 -0.03
C PRO A 377 5.95 -5.41 0.22
N VAL A 378 6.61 -4.33 -0.20
CA VAL A 378 6.04 -2.97 -0.17
C VAL A 378 6.24 -2.21 -1.47
N ASP A 379 5.27 -1.38 -1.84
CA ASP A 379 5.38 -0.45 -2.98
C ASP A 379 4.86 0.95 -2.58
N ILE A 380 5.74 1.70 -1.93
CA ILE A 380 5.39 2.95 -1.25
C ILE A 380 5.07 4.06 -2.25
N SER A 381 5.71 4.00 -3.42
CA SER A 381 5.48 4.99 -4.47
C SER A 381 4.12 4.84 -5.13
N GLU A 382 3.63 3.61 -5.33
CA GLU A 382 2.26 3.38 -5.80
C GLU A 382 1.23 3.67 -4.71
N ALA A 383 1.54 3.35 -3.45
CA ALA A 383 0.74 3.74 -2.30
C ALA A 383 0.55 5.27 -2.18
N ASN A 384 1.60 6.05 -2.44
CA ASN A 384 1.53 7.51 -2.43
C ASN A 384 0.73 8.08 -3.62
N LYS A 385 0.88 7.49 -4.82
CA LYS A 385 0.07 7.88 -6.00
C LYS A 385 -1.41 7.53 -5.84
N TYR A 386 -1.68 6.39 -5.21
CA TYR A 386 -3.01 5.82 -5.04
C TYR A 386 -3.23 5.47 -3.56
N THR A 387 -3.49 6.50 -2.74
CA THR A 387 -3.61 6.38 -1.28
C THR A 387 -4.70 5.40 -0.82
N ALA A 388 -5.74 5.17 -1.62
CA ALA A 388 -6.75 4.14 -1.36
C ALA A 388 -6.17 2.72 -1.35
N LEU A 389 -5.02 2.49 -1.99
CA LEU A 389 -4.28 1.23 -1.98
C LEU A 389 -3.06 1.25 -1.05
N ALA A 390 -2.88 2.29 -0.24
CA ALA A 390 -1.74 2.36 0.68
C ALA A 390 -1.68 1.16 1.62
N THR A 391 -2.83 0.70 2.07
CA THR A 391 -2.94 -0.52 2.88
C THR A 391 -2.61 -1.78 2.07
N TYR A 392 -3.05 -1.88 0.81
CA TYR A 392 -2.72 -3.00 -0.09
C TYR A 392 -1.21 -3.13 -0.32
N TYR A 393 -0.55 -2.01 -0.63
CA TYR A 393 0.88 -1.99 -0.92
C TYR A 393 1.77 -2.13 0.32
N PHE A 394 1.21 -2.31 1.52
CA PHE A 394 1.93 -2.73 2.71
C PHE A 394 1.73 -4.23 2.94
N GLY A 395 2.59 -5.04 2.34
CA GLY A 395 2.51 -6.51 2.39
C GLY A 395 2.12 -7.15 1.06
N ARG A 396 1.92 -6.38 -0.03
CA ARG A 396 1.62 -6.95 -1.35
C ARG A 396 2.37 -6.30 -2.50
N HIS A 397 2.70 -7.13 -3.49
CA HIS A 397 2.96 -6.68 -4.86
C HIS A 397 1.93 -7.31 -5.81
N PRO A 398 1.22 -6.50 -6.63
CA PRO A 398 0.32 -6.99 -7.66
C PRO A 398 0.93 -8.02 -8.60
N ALA A 399 0.10 -8.80 -9.27
CA ALA A 399 0.51 -9.71 -10.33
C ALA A 399 0.87 -8.99 -11.64
N ASN A 400 0.38 -7.76 -11.89
CA ASN A 400 0.71 -6.99 -13.10
C ASN A 400 2.08 -6.29 -13.01
N ARG A 401 3.17 -7.08 -12.91
CA ARG A 401 4.57 -6.59 -12.95
C ARG A 401 5.53 -7.69 -13.39
N ILE A 402 6.72 -7.32 -13.86
CA ILE A 402 7.85 -8.22 -14.11
C ILE A 402 9.07 -7.72 -13.34
N GLU A 403 9.78 -8.60 -12.64
CA GLU A 403 11.03 -8.25 -11.91
C GLU A 403 12.25 -8.58 -12.76
N PHE A 404 13.17 -7.62 -12.91
CA PHE A 404 14.40 -7.76 -13.67
C PHE A 404 15.59 -8.10 -12.79
N THR A 405 15.94 -7.22 -11.85
CA THR A 405 17.11 -7.37 -10.99
C THR A 405 16.83 -7.01 -9.55
N ARG A 406 17.65 -7.56 -8.65
CA ARG A 406 17.62 -7.35 -7.21
C ARG A 406 18.89 -6.69 -6.74
N GLY A 407 18.75 -5.91 -5.67
CA GLY A 407 19.87 -5.34 -4.94
C GLY A 407 20.38 -4.03 -5.54
N ARG A 408 21.48 -3.54 -4.95
CA ARG A 408 22.14 -2.29 -5.33
C ARG A 408 23.64 -2.51 -5.45
N ASP A 409 24.33 -1.61 -6.16
CA ASP A 409 25.79 -1.66 -6.35
C ASP A 409 26.27 -2.99 -6.96
N LEU A 410 25.61 -3.41 -8.05
CA LEU A 410 25.83 -4.67 -8.75
C LEU A 410 27.26 -4.72 -9.31
N LYS A 411 28.03 -5.73 -8.89
CA LYS A 411 29.41 -5.96 -9.34
C LYS A 411 29.43 -7.08 -10.37
N ILE A 412 29.71 -6.72 -11.61
CA ILE A 412 29.59 -7.60 -12.77
C ILE A 412 30.98 -7.82 -13.36
N GLU A 413 31.22 -9.02 -13.90
CA GLU A 413 32.47 -9.40 -14.56
C GLU A 413 32.14 -10.03 -15.93
N PRO A 414 32.56 -9.43 -17.07
CA PRO A 414 33.15 -8.10 -17.20
C PRO A 414 32.16 -6.99 -16.81
N GLY A 415 32.63 -5.97 -16.09
CA GLY A 415 31.80 -4.85 -15.61
C GLY A 415 32.14 -3.51 -16.27
N PRO A 416 31.28 -2.50 -16.11
CA PRO A 416 31.54 -1.15 -16.63
C PRO A 416 32.70 -0.47 -15.91
N HIS A 417 33.43 0.37 -16.63
CA HIS A 417 34.54 1.19 -16.10
C HIS A 417 34.04 2.18 -15.04
N SER A 418 32.82 2.68 -15.18
CA SER A 418 32.17 3.59 -14.23
C SER A 418 31.93 3.00 -12.82
N GLY A 419 32.19 1.71 -12.62
CA GLY A 419 32.10 1.02 -11.33
C GLY A 419 30.82 0.20 -11.18
N PRO A 420 30.44 -0.17 -9.93
CA PRO A 420 29.25 -0.99 -9.71
C PRO A 420 27.97 -0.33 -10.23
N ILE A 421 27.10 -1.11 -10.87
CA ILE A 421 25.82 -0.61 -11.40
C ILE A 421 24.85 -0.44 -10.23
N ASN A 422 24.38 0.79 -10.00
CA ASN A 422 23.50 1.09 -8.88
C ASN A 422 22.25 0.18 -8.81
N PHE A 423 21.55 -0.02 -9.92
CA PHE A 423 20.54 -1.05 -10.16
C PHE A 423 20.36 -1.19 -11.68
N LEU A 424 19.86 -2.33 -12.17
CA LEU A 424 19.82 -2.61 -13.60
C LEU A 424 18.39 -2.90 -14.08
N ALA A 425 17.77 -1.89 -14.69
CA ALA A 425 16.45 -2.01 -15.33
C ALA A 425 16.50 -1.66 -16.82
N TYR A 426 17.24 -0.60 -17.15
CA TYR A 426 17.63 -0.23 -18.51
C TYR A 426 19.03 -0.74 -18.83
N PRO A 427 19.41 -0.80 -20.12
CA PRO A 427 20.77 -1.13 -20.49
C PRO A 427 21.75 -0.14 -19.89
N VAL A 428 22.85 -0.64 -19.35
CA VAL A 428 24.06 0.16 -19.12
C VAL A 428 24.94 -0.04 -20.34
N MET A 429 25.46 1.04 -20.92
CA MET A 429 26.34 0.98 -22.08
C MET A 429 27.50 1.94 -21.90
N GLU A 430 28.68 1.53 -22.35
CA GLU A 430 29.88 2.37 -22.43
C GLU A 430 30.46 2.30 -23.84
N ILE A 431 30.78 3.45 -24.43
CA ILE A 431 31.55 3.57 -25.68
C ILE A 431 32.97 3.99 -25.29
N GLY A 432 33.93 3.10 -25.49
CA GLY A 432 35.21 3.16 -24.80
C GLY A 432 34.99 3.06 -23.29
N GLU A 433 35.29 4.14 -22.56
CA GLU A 433 35.06 4.26 -21.12
C GLU A 433 34.00 5.33 -20.78
N THR A 434 33.28 5.84 -21.79
CA THR A 434 32.28 6.90 -21.62
C THR A 434 30.87 6.32 -21.60
N PRO A 435 30.03 6.66 -20.61
CA PRO A 435 28.63 6.23 -20.58
C PRO A 435 27.86 6.64 -21.84
N ALA A 436 27.06 5.72 -22.36
CA ALA A 436 26.14 5.94 -23.47
C ALA A 436 24.72 5.50 -23.06
N PHE A 437 23.71 6.10 -23.69
CA PHE A 437 22.31 5.94 -23.29
C PHE A 437 21.46 5.40 -24.45
N PRO A 438 21.38 4.08 -24.62
CA PRO A 438 20.48 3.46 -25.59
C PRO A 438 19.03 3.83 -25.31
N LYS A 439 18.24 4.05 -26.37
CA LYS A 439 16.80 4.26 -26.23
C LYS A 439 16.15 2.92 -25.94
N THR A 440 15.42 2.84 -24.83
CA THR A 440 14.75 1.61 -24.39
C THR A 440 13.24 1.80 -24.46
N PHE A 441 12.54 0.81 -24.99
CA PHE A 441 11.08 0.78 -25.06
C PHE A 441 10.57 -0.55 -24.53
N PHE A 442 9.60 -0.47 -23.62
CA PHE A 442 8.92 -1.63 -23.05
C PHE A 442 7.51 -1.69 -23.59
N SER A 443 7.08 -2.88 -24.00
CA SER A 443 5.68 -3.14 -24.31
C SER A 443 5.26 -4.52 -23.82
N PHE A 444 3.95 -4.75 -23.77
CA PHE A 444 3.40 -6.04 -23.37
C PHE A 444 2.18 -6.42 -24.19
N ARG A 445 1.85 -7.71 -24.11
CA ARG A 445 0.59 -8.26 -24.60
C ARG A 445 0.10 -9.34 -23.63
N ARG A 446 -1.01 -9.08 -22.96
CA ARG A 446 -1.64 -10.01 -22.00
C ARG A 446 -2.24 -11.21 -22.73
N LYS A 447 -1.97 -12.40 -22.21
CA LYS A 447 -2.58 -13.66 -22.65
C LYS A 447 -3.97 -13.74 -22.05
N VAL A 448 -4.97 -13.28 -22.79
CA VAL A 448 -6.37 -13.41 -22.38
C VAL A 448 -6.80 -14.86 -22.63
N ASP A 449 -7.08 -15.60 -21.56
CA ASP A 449 -7.71 -16.91 -21.70
C ASP A 449 -9.00 -16.75 -22.50
N LYS A 450 -9.05 -17.40 -23.67
CA LYS A 450 -10.32 -17.61 -24.36
C LYS A 450 -11.15 -18.53 -23.47
N LYS A 451 -11.94 -17.96 -22.55
CA LYS A 451 -13.05 -18.70 -21.95
C LYS A 451 -13.93 -19.18 -23.11
N ILE A 452 -13.85 -20.48 -23.39
CA ILE A 452 -14.79 -21.18 -24.27
C ILE A 452 -16.15 -20.93 -23.62
N ARG A 453 -16.99 -20.14 -24.30
CA ARG A 453 -18.33 -19.80 -23.86
C ARG A 453 -19.24 -21.02 -23.88
#